data_AF-A0A5C5GBA5-F1
#
_entry.id   AF-A0A5C5GBA5-F1
#
_cell.length_a   1.000
_cell.length_b   1.000
_cell.length_c   1.000
_cell.angle_alpha   90.00
_cell.angle_beta   90.00
_cell.angle_gamma   90.00
#
_symmetry.space_group_name_H-M   'P 1'
#
loop_
_entity.id
_entity.type
_entity.pdbx_description
1 polymer ?
#
loop_
_entity_poly.entity_id
_entity_poly.type
_entity_poly.pdbx_seq_one_letter_code
_entity_poly.pdbx_strand_id
1 'polypeptide(L)'
;MSAIQVLGLCRFSYPSAPGGFEDHAMDMDAVRAKLYEPSRLELRFLWFEHVALPSMRRQTDPDFTLVVLAGDHLPAPYRARLEALLADVPQAKLEIMPEGEQHRFACRRAMLAHRNPDAKAVAEFRLDDDDAVAEIFVERARLVFRHVRQLFDMRPRVTVDFCRGVVLRATGDGVVLRPVIAQHWTPALITYRAPDDQMSLLDALHTRLWKGMPQLTMPFPPMYVRGSHEVNESEIDRRWDRIETWKAEPDDLRTLLAESFGIDLPGMETALDTLLRKR
;
A
#
# COMPACT_ATOMS: atom_id res chain seq x y z
N MET A 1 23.31 -14.93 -10.26
CA MET A 1 22.21 -15.54 -9.48
C MET A 1 20.97 -14.72 -9.76
N SER A 2 19.85 -15.31 -10.17
CA SER A 2 18.63 -14.52 -10.37
C SER A 2 18.16 -13.96 -9.03
N ALA A 3 17.91 -12.65 -9.00
CA ALA A 3 17.54 -11.92 -7.80
C ALA A 3 16.09 -12.22 -7.40
N ILE A 4 15.72 -11.91 -6.16
CA ILE A 4 14.32 -11.84 -5.73
C ILE A 4 13.68 -10.67 -6.46
N GLN A 5 12.50 -10.79 -7.03
CA GLN A 5 11.80 -9.61 -7.54
C GLN A 5 11.02 -8.96 -6.40
N VAL A 6 11.07 -7.64 -6.25
CA VAL A 6 10.16 -6.91 -5.34
C VAL A 6 9.09 -6.22 -6.18
N LEU A 7 7.84 -6.63 -6.01
CA LEU A 7 6.72 -6.23 -6.87
C LEU A 7 5.53 -5.77 -6.02
N GLY A 8 5.22 -4.48 -6.07
CA GLY A 8 4.13 -3.87 -5.32
C GLY A 8 2.90 -3.62 -6.17
N LEU A 9 1.75 -3.58 -5.50
CA LEU A 9 0.50 -3.07 -6.07
C LEU A 9 0.01 -1.88 -5.24
N CYS A 10 -0.26 -0.77 -5.92
CA CYS A 10 -1.01 0.37 -5.43
C CYS A 10 -2.25 0.58 -6.29
N ARG A 11 -3.44 0.37 -5.73
CA ARG A 11 -4.69 0.60 -6.45
C ARG A 11 -5.13 2.05 -6.25
N PHE A 12 -4.98 2.88 -7.27
CA PHE A 12 -5.37 4.28 -7.22
C PHE A 12 -6.81 4.46 -7.73
N SER A 13 -7.77 4.45 -6.80
CA SER A 13 -9.20 4.71 -7.07
C SER A 13 -9.82 3.91 -8.24
N TYR A 14 -9.31 2.70 -8.54
CA TYR A 14 -9.83 1.85 -9.62
C TYR A 14 -11.25 1.30 -9.33
N PRO A 15 -12.25 1.59 -10.20
CA PRO A 15 -13.61 1.04 -10.15
C PRO A 15 -13.66 -0.45 -10.52
N SER A 16 -13.74 -1.31 -9.50
CA SER A 16 -13.98 -2.75 -9.68
C SER A 16 -15.48 -3.05 -9.80
N ALA A 17 -15.83 -4.25 -10.28
CA ALA A 17 -17.19 -4.74 -10.21
C ALA A 17 -17.75 -4.65 -8.77
N PRO A 18 -19.02 -4.26 -8.58
CA PRO A 18 -19.66 -4.23 -7.28
C PRO A 18 -19.60 -5.59 -6.58
N GLY A 19 -19.53 -5.53 -5.25
CA GLY A 19 -19.46 -6.68 -4.36
C GLY A 19 -18.06 -7.18 -4.03
N GLY A 20 -17.04 -6.40 -4.41
CA GLY A 20 -15.69 -6.50 -3.85
C GLY A 20 -15.49 -5.70 -2.56
N PHE A 21 -16.38 -4.75 -2.27
CA PHE A 21 -16.30 -3.80 -1.15
C PHE A 21 -17.71 -3.55 -0.55
N GLU A 22 -17.88 -2.48 0.24
CA GLU A 22 -19.19 -2.02 0.73
C GLU A 22 -20.07 -1.38 -0.37
N ASP A 23 -20.09 -1.97 -1.55
CA ASP A 23 -20.75 -1.50 -2.76
C ASP A 23 -21.70 -2.54 -3.37
N HIS A 24 -22.01 -3.62 -2.64
CA HIS A 24 -22.85 -4.74 -3.10
C HIS A 24 -24.20 -4.35 -3.72
N ALA A 25 -24.74 -3.18 -3.37
CA ALA A 25 -26.02 -2.67 -3.88
C ALA A 25 -25.88 -1.60 -5.00
N MET A 26 -24.66 -1.24 -5.38
CA MET A 26 -24.37 -0.21 -6.38
C MET A 26 -24.23 -0.83 -7.78
N ASP A 27 -24.57 -0.06 -8.81
CA ASP A 27 -24.16 -0.34 -10.19
C ASP A 27 -22.78 0.29 -10.48
N MET A 28 -22.24 0.02 -11.67
CA MET A 28 -20.92 0.53 -12.06
C MET A 28 -20.86 2.06 -12.14
N ASP A 29 -21.95 2.72 -12.54
CA ASP A 29 -21.99 4.17 -12.66
C ASP A 29 -21.99 4.84 -11.28
N ALA A 30 -22.71 4.27 -10.32
CA ALA A 30 -22.67 4.71 -8.93
C ALA A 30 -21.28 4.47 -8.31
N VAL A 31 -20.64 3.33 -8.56
CA VAL A 31 -19.26 3.06 -8.09
C VAL A 31 -18.30 4.10 -8.67
N ARG A 32 -18.39 4.38 -9.97
CA ARG A 32 -17.57 5.39 -10.64
C ARG A 32 -17.81 6.78 -10.05
N ALA A 33 -19.07 7.19 -9.90
CA ALA A 33 -19.45 8.48 -9.33
C ALA A 33 -18.90 8.65 -7.91
N LYS A 34 -18.96 7.60 -7.07
CA LYS A 34 -18.39 7.61 -5.72
C LYS A 34 -16.87 7.71 -5.74
N LEU A 35 -16.18 6.91 -6.55
CA LEU A 35 -14.71 6.85 -6.55
C LEU A 35 -14.07 8.09 -7.19
N TYR A 36 -14.70 8.67 -8.21
CA TYR A 36 -14.22 9.83 -8.95
C TYR A 36 -14.87 11.16 -8.53
N GLU A 37 -15.59 11.17 -7.40
CA GLU A 37 -16.04 12.41 -6.78
C GLU A 37 -14.82 13.32 -6.54
N PRO A 38 -14.83 14.58 -7.02
CA PRO A 38 -13.67 15.46 -6.97
C PRO A 38 -13.04 15.61 -5.58
N SER A 39 -13.84 15.83 -4.53
CA SER A 39 -13.31 16.03 -3.18
C SER A 39 -12.65 14.77 -2.60
N ARG A 40 -13.13 13.58 -3.00
CA ARG A 40 -12.51 12.29 -2.70
C ARG A 40 -11.19 12.13 -3.44
N LEU A 41 -11.15 12.42 -4.74
CA LEU A 41 -9.92 12.31 -5.53
C LEU A 41 -8.84 13.28 -5.03
N GLU A 42 -9.19 14.53 -4.72
CA GLU A 42 -8.24 15.48 -4.14
C GLU A 42 -7.65 14.98 -2.81
N LEU A 43 -8.47 14.37 -1.96
CA LEU A 43 -7.98 13.75 -0.73
C LEU A 43 -7.04 12.58 -1.03
N ARG A 44 -7.39 11.67 -1.96
CA ARG A 44 -6.51 10.54 -2.34
C ARG A 44 -5.20 11.03 -2.94
N PHE A 45 -5.20 12.07 -3.76
CA PHE A 45 -3.97 12.67 -4.27
C PHE A 45 -3.11 13.28 -3.16
N LEU A 46 -3.70 13.97 -2.19
CA LEU A 46 -2.95 14.50 -1.04
C LEU A 46 -2.21 13.38 -0.32
N TRP A 47 -2.89 12.28 0.00
CA TRP A 47 -2.25 11.14 0.65
C TRP A 47 -1.19 10.47 -0.23
N PHE A 48 -1.48 10.30 -1.51
CA PHE A 48 -0.54 9.68 -2.43
C PHE A 48 0.74 10.50 -2.58
N GLU A 49 0.60 11.83 -2.69
CA GLU A 49 1.69 12.78 -2.90
C GLU A 49 2.53 13.00 -1.64
N HIS A 50 1.89 13.06 -0.47
CA HIS A 50 2.57 13.38 0.80
C HIS A 50 2.95 12.14 1.65
N VAL A 51 2.39 10.97 1.37
CA VAL A 51 2.60 9.75 2.18
C VAL A 51 3.15 8.59 1.34
N ALA A 52 2.39 8.11 0.35
CA ALA A 52 2.77 6.89 -0.36
C ALA A 52 3.99 7.07 -1.27
N LEU A 53 3.97 8.06 -2.17
CA LEU A 53 5.06 8.29 -3.12
C LEU A 53 6.40 8.66 -2.48
N PRO A 54 6.48 9.53 -1.45
CA PRO A 54 7.74 9.83 -0.79
C PRO A 54 8.43 8.58 -0.25
N SER A 55 7.65 7.63 0.28
CA SER A 55 8.17 6.37 0.80
C SER A 55 8.80 5.47 -0.27
N MET A 56 8.29 5.54 -1.50
CA MET A 56 8.82 4.81 -2.66
C MET A 56 10.04 5.50 -3.27
N ARG A 57 10.02 6.84 -3.36
CA ARG A 57 11.17 7.63 -3.85
C ARG A 57 12.43 7.40 -3.03
N ARG A 58 12.28 7.17 -1.72
CA ARG A 58 13.39 7.05 -0.78
C ARG A 58 13.97 5.64 -0.64
N GLN A 59 13.46 4.64 -1.34
CA GLN A 59 13.96 3.27 -1.17
C GLN A 59 15.48 3.19 -1.39
N THR A 60 16.21 2.65 -0.41
CA THR A 60 17.68 2.49 -0.47
C THR A 60 18.10 1.50 -1.54
N ASP A 61 17.25 0.52 -1.84
CA ASP A 61 17.36 -0.37 -2.97
C ASP A 61 16.34 0.05 -4.05
N PRO A 62 16.79 0.59 -5.20
CA PRO A 62 15.92 1.07 -6.26
C PRO A 62 15.38 -0.05 -7.17
N ASP A 63 15.81 -1.31 -6.98
CA ASP A 63 15.39 -2.46 -7.80
C ASP A 63 14.06 -3.04 -7.32
N PHE A 64 12.99 -2.32 -7.63
CA PHE A 64 11.61 -2.74 -7.40
C PHE A 64 10.69 -2.24 -8.53
N THR A 65 9.49 -2.82 -8.59
CA THR A 65 8.39 -2.32 -9.40
C THR A 65 7.19 -2.04 -8.50
N LEU A 66 6.56 -0.88 -8.61
CA LEU A 66 5.26 -0.59 -8.02
C LEU A 66 4.23 -0.43 -9.14
N VAL A 67 3.31 -1.37 -9.26
CA VAL A 67 2.20 -1.27 -10.22
C VAL A 67 1.15 -0.33 -9.63
N VAL A 68 0.93 0.81 -10.27
CA VAL A 68 -0.13 1.77 -9.93
C VAL A 68 -1.32 1.50 -10.84
N LEU A 69 -2.35 0.84 -10.32
CA LEU A 69 -3.54 0.44 -11.06
C LEU A 69 -4.62 1.52 -11.01
N ALA A 70 -5.04 2.02 -12.17
CA ALA A 70 -6.15 2.97 -12.32
C ALA A 70 -7.12 2.57 -13.46
N GLY A 71 -8.34 3.13 -13.42
CA GLY A 71 -9.39 2.82 -14.39
C GLY A 71 -9.25 3.64 -15.68
N ASP A 72 -9.73 3.10 -16.79
CA ASP A 72 -9.73 3.75 -18.11
C ASP A 72 -10.66 4.96 -18.20
N HIS A 73 -11.60 5.13 -17.27
CA HIS A 73 -12.47 6.30 -17.18
C HIS A 73 -12.02 7.31 -16.10
N LEU A 74 -10.79 7.18 -15.55
CA LEU A 74 -10.24 8.20 -14.65
C LEU A 74 -10.28 9.59 -15.34
N PRO A 75 -10.86 10.64 -14.73
CA PRO A 75 -11.03 11.90 -15.42
C PRO A 75 -9.70 12.51 -15.87
N ALA A 76 -9.66 13.07 -17.08
CA ALA A 76 -8.42 13.49 -17.73
C ALA A 76 -7.49 14.40 -16.89
N PRO A 77 -7.98 15.39 -16.12
CA PRO A 77 -7.12 16.20 -15.25
C PRO A 77 -6.40 15.38 -14.17
N TYR A 78 -7.11 14.43 -13.57
CA TYR A 78 -6.54 13.55 -12.54
C TYR A 78 -5.61 12.51 -13.14
N ARG A 79 -5.93 11.98 -14.32
CA ARG A 79 -5.01 11.10 -15.05
C ARG A 79 -3.69 11.82 -15.37
N ALA A 80 -3.75 13.05 -15.90
CA ALA A 80 -2.56 13.84 -16.18
C ALA A 80 -1.74 14.14 -14.90
N ARG A 81 -2.41 14.44 -13.78
CA ARG A 81 -1.76 14.61 -12.47
C ARG A 81 -1.07 13.32 -12.02
N LEU A 82 -1.73 12.17 -12.15
CA LEU A 82 -1.15 10.88 -11.79
C LEU A 82 0.09 10.56 -12.64
N GLU A 83 0.00 10.73 -13.96
CA GLU A 83 1.14 10.55 -14.87
C GLU A 83 2.32 11.48 -14.51
N ALA A 84 2.04 12.75 -14.20
CA ALA A 84 3.06 13.72 -13.78
C ALA A 84 3.74 13.34 -12.45
N LEU A 85 2.97 12.89 -11.46
CA LEU A 85 3.50 12.46 -10.16
C LEU A 85 4.39 11.22 -10.24
N LEU A 86 4.18 10.36 -11.24
CA LEU A 86 4.96 9.14 -11.44
C LEU A 86 6.18 9.34 -12.35
N ALA A 87 6.29 10.48 -13.04
CA ALA A 87 7.32 10.72 -14.04
C ALA A 87 8.75 10.65 -13.48
N ASP A 88 8.95 11.01 -12.21
CA ASP A 88 10.24 10.97 -11.50
C ASP A 88 10.45 9.69 -10.68
N VAL A 89 9.50 8.74 -10.70
CA VAL A 89 9.57 7.46 -10.00
C VAL A 89 9.58 6.32 -11.02
N PRO A 90 10.71 6.00 -11.67
CA PRO A 90 10.76 5.05 -12.78
C PRO A 90 10.32 3.63 -12.40
N GLN A 91 10.35 3.28 -11.11
CA GLN A 91 9.85 2.01 -10.57
C GLN A 91 8.32 1.92 -10.57
N ALA A 92 7.62 3.06 -10.53
CA ALA A 92 6.17 3.11 -10.52
C ALA A 92 5.63 2.99 -11.96
N LYS A 93 4.88 1.93 -12.23
CA LYS A 93 4.31 1.64 -13.54
C LYS A 93 2.81 1.86 -13.50
N LEU A 94 2.34 2.90 -14.21
CA LEU A 94 0.92 3.17 -14.36
C LEU A 94 0.29 2.12 -15.28
N GLU A 95 -0.63 1.33 -14.75
CA GLU A 95 -1.45 0.38 -15.49
C GLU A 95 -2.88 0.89 -15.57
N ILE A 96 -3.28 1.35 -16.75
CA ILE A 96 -4.66 1.74 -17.05
C ILE A 96 -5.41 0.52 -17.57
N MET A 97 -6.43 0.08 -16.85
CA MET A 97 -7.17 -1.13 -17.17
C MET A 97 -8.68 -0.85 -17.29
N PRO A 98 -9.40 -1.60 -18.15
CA PRO A 98 -10.86 -1.51 -18.23
C PRO A 98 -11.52 -1.71 -16.87
N GLU A 99 -12.42 -0.80 -16.51
CA GLU A 99 -13.20 -0.85 -15.27
C GLU A 99 -14.21 -2.01 -15.23
N GLY A 100 -14.71 -2.32 -14.03
CA GLY A 100 -15.83 -3.26 -13.84
C GLY A 100 -15.45 -4.73 -13.89
N GLU A 101 -14.16 -5.06 -13.95
CA GLU A 101 -13.66 -6.41 -13.66
C GLU A 101 -13.73 -6.68 -12.13
N GLN A 102 -13.94 -7.94 -11.73
CA GLN A 102 -13.89 -8.31 -10.31
C GLN A 102 -12.54 -7.90 -9.72
N HIS A 103 -12.58 -7.26 -8.55
CA HIS A 103 -11.41 -6.66 -7.90
C HIS A 103 -10.17 -7.57 -7.91
N ARG A 104 -10.34 -8.83 -7.46
CA ARG A 104 -9.25 -9.82 -7.42
C ARG A 104 -8.63 -10.11 -8.78
N PHE A 105 -9.42 -10.14 -9.86
CA PHE A 105 -8.95 -10.52 -11.19
C PHE A 105 -8.20 -9.37 -11.86
N ALA A 106 -8.71 -8.16 -11.75
CA ALA A 106 -8.01 -6.96 -12.19
C ALA A 106 -6.64 -6.85 -11.51
N CYS A 107 -6.59 -6.98 -10.19
CA CYS A 107 -5.32 -6.91 -9.46
C CYS A 107 -4.36 -8.04 -9.81
N ARG A 108 -4.86 -9.28 -9.96
CA ARG A 108 -4.04 -10.42 -10.38
C ARG A 108 -3.45 -10.18 -11.76
N ARG A 109 -4.26 -9.73 -12.73
CA ARG A 109 -3.81 -9.45 -14.10
C ARG A 109 -2.73 -8.36 -14.12
N ALA A 110 -2.93 -7.28 -13.36
CA ALA A 110 -1.94 -6.21 -13.21
C ALA A 110 -0.61 -6.74 -12.66
N MET A 111 -0.65 -7.55 -11.59
CA MET A 111 0.55 -8.10 -10.96
C MET A 111 1.29 -9.10 -11.87
N LEU A 112 0.56 -10.04 -12.48
CA LEU A 112 1.17 -11.07 -13.33
C LEU A 112 1.83 -10.48 -14.58
N ALA A 113 1.32 -9.37 -15.12
CA ALA A 113 1.92 -8.69 -16.27
C ALA A 113 3.34 -8.15 -15.99
N HIS A 114 3.64 -7.85 -14.72
CA HIS A 114 4.93 -7.31 -14.28
C HIS A 114 5.82 -8.34 -13.61
N ARG A 115 5.38 -9.60 -13.51
CA ARG A 115 6.15 -10.63 -12.83
C ARG A 115 7.28 -11.13 -13.71
N ASN A 116 8.49 -11.17 -13.14
CA ASN A 116 9.68 -11.68 -13.79
C ASN A 116 9.71 -13.22 -13.73
N PRO A 117 9.57 -13.93 -14.85
CA PRO A 117 9.60 -15.39 -14.87
C PRO A 117 10.97 -15.98 -14.49
N ASP A 118 12.05 -15.21 -14.64
CA ASP A 118 13.42 -15.64 -14.36
C ASP A 118 13.83 -15.40 -12.89
N ALA A 119 12.99 -14.72 -12.10
CA ALA A 119 13.27 -14.45 -10.70
C ALA A 119 13.29 -15.73 -9.87
N LYS A 120 14.11 -15.77 -8.81
CA LYS A 120 14.11 -16.92 -7.89
C LYS A 120 12.80 -17.02 -7.09
N ALA A 121 12.29 -15.87 -6.66
CA ALA A 121 11.01 -15.71 -6.00
C ALA A 121 10.56 -14.25 -6.19
N VAL A 122 9.28 -14.02 -6.02
CA VAL A 122 8.65 -12.70 -6.14
C VAL A 122 8.11 -12.32 -4.79
N ALA A 123 8.66 -11.26 -4.20
CA ALA A 123 8.20 -10.62 -2.99
C ALA A 123 7.09 -9.63 -3.35
N GLU A 124 5.85 -10.10 -3.27
CA GLU A 124 4.68 -9.29 -3.58
C GLU A 124 4.20 -8.54 -2.34
N PHE A 125 3.85 -7.26 -2.50
CA PHE A 125 3.29 -6.44 -1.43
C PHE A 125 2.14 -5.54 -1.92
N ARG A 126 1.30 -5.11 -0.99
CA ARG A 126 0.26 -4.09 -1.21
C ARG A 126 0.71 -2.79 -0.55
N LEU A 127 0.58 -1.68 -1.25
CA LEU A 127 0.71 -0.34 -0.70
C LEU A 127 -0.52 0.45 -1.12
N ASP A 128 -1.42 0.73 -0.18
CA ASP A 128 -2.54 1.62 -0.47
C ASP A 128 -2.01 3.05 -0.66
N ASP A 129 -2.71 3.89 -1.44
CA ASP A 129 -2.26 5.25 -1.78
C ASP A 129 -2.27 6.24 -0.59
N ASP A 130 -2.62 5.76 0.60
CA ASP A 130 -2.53 6.46 1.89
C ASP A 130 -1.61 5.78 2.91
N ASP A 131 -0.93 4.71 2.53
CA ASP A 131 0.05 4.00 3.35
C ASP A 131 1.47 4.32 2.89
N ALA A 132 2.45 4.13 3.76
CA ALA A 132 3.88 4.21 3.44
C ALA A 132 4.64 3.03 4.03
N VAL A 133 5.81 2.72 3.46
CA VAL A 133 6.77 1.75 4.02
C VAL A 133 8.14 2.39 4.22
N ALA A 134 8.93 1.84 5.15
CA ALA A 134 10.24 2.42 5.47
C ALA A 134 11.18 2.42 4.24
N GLU A 135 12.13 3.35 4.19
CA GLU A 135 13.11 3.50 3.09
C GLU A 135 13.99 2.25 2.87
N ILE A 136 14.07 1.36 3.86
CA ILE A 136 14.78 0.09 3.76
C ILE A 136 13.89 -1.09 3.37
N PHE A 137 12.62 -0.87 2.99
CA PHE A 137 11.64 -1.94 2.78
C PHE A 137 12.05 -2.92 1.69
N VAL A 138 12.48 -2.44 0.53
CA VAL A 138 12.91 -3.27 -0.61
C VAL A 138 14.16 -4.10 -0.23
N GLU A 139 15.17 -3.45 0.36
CA GLU A 139 16.38 -4.12 0.85
C GLU A 139 16.01 -5.21 1.87
N ARG A 140 15.14 -4.88 2.83
CA ARG A 140 14.71 -5.78 3.90
C ARG A 140 13.89 -6.95 3.35
N ALA A 141 13.03 -6.73 2.35
CA ALA A 141 12.31 -7.80 1.66
C ALA A 141 13.27 -8.84 1.06
N ARG A 142 14.37 -8.41 0.45
CA ARG A 142 15.39 -9.34 -0.08
C ARG A 142 16.17 -10.03 1.03
N LEU A 143 16.57 -9.28 2.05
CA LEU A 143 17.33 -9.76 3.19
C LEU A 143 16.60 -10.90 3.92
N VAL A 144 15.31 -10.67 4.22
CA VAL A 144 14.49 -11.59 5.03
C VAL A 144 14.16 -12.86 4.28
N PHE A 145 14.08 -12.82 2.94
CA PHE A 145 13.92 -14.03 2.14
C PHE A 145 14.99 -15.09 2.47
N ARG A 146 16.22 -14.67 2.79
CA ARG A 146 17.31 -15.59 3.16
C ARG A 146 17.01 -16.39 4.44
N HIS A 147 16.22 -15.83 5.34
CA HIS A 147 15.80 -16.48 6.59
C HIS A 147 14.61 -17.41 6.39
N VAL A 148 13.74 -17.11 5.42
CA VAL A 148 12.54 -17.92 5.14
C VAL A 148 12.71 -18.88 3.94
N ARG A 149 13.86 -18.89 3.28
CA ARG A 149 14.09 -19.70 2.06
C ARG A 149 13.80 -21.18 2.25
N GLN A 150 14.09 -21.75 3.42
CA GLN A 150 13.82 -23.17 3.68
C GLN A 150 12.32 -23.46 3.76
N LEU A 151 11.53 -22.53 4.33
CA LEU A 151 10.07 -22.63 4.31
C LEU A 151 9.54 -22.51 2.87
N PHE A 152 10.15 -21.63 2.09
CA PHE A 152 9.79 -21.41 0.68
C PHE A 152 10.13 -22.63 -0.19
N ASP A 153 11.29 -23.26 0.03
CA ASP A 153 11.70 -24.47 -0.71
C ASP A 153 10.76 -25.66 -0.41
N MET A 154 10.16 -25.74 0.79
CA MET A 154 9.15 -26.75 1.12
C MET A 154 7.79 -26.47 0.47
N ARG A 155 7.38 -25.20 0.44
CA ARG A 155 6.14 -24.73 -0.18
C ARG A 155 6.39 -23.31 -0.67
N PRO A 156 6.36 -23.03 -1.98
CA PRO A 156 6.83 -21.76 -2.55
C PRO A 156 5.82 -20.60 -2.40
N ARG A 157 5.28 -20.48 -1.17
CA ARG A 157 4.41 -19.44 -0.67
C ARG A 157 4.72 -19.23 0.81
N VAL A 158 5.35 -18.12 1.15
CA VAL A 158 5.68 -17.75 2.54
C VAL A 158 5.36 -16.29 2.77
N THR A 159 4.89 -15.94 3.96
CA THR A 159 4.60 -14.56 4.32
C THR A 159 5.59 -14.02 5.34
N VAL A 160 5.91 -12.74 5.19
CA VAL A 160 6.64 -11.94 6.19
C VAL A 160 5.79 -10.75 6.53
N ASP A 161 5.49 -10.60 7.81
CA ASP A 161 4.62 -9.56 8.36
C ASP A 161 5.43 -8.65 9.26
N PHE A 162 5.74 -7.43 8.81
CA PHE A 162 6.37 -6.44 9.67
C PHE A 162 5.31 -5.74 10.52
N CYS A 163 5.09 -6.25 11.73
CA CYS A 163 3.90 -5.91 12.51
C CYS A 163 3.95 -4.56 13.25
N ARG A 164 5.04 -3.79 13.12
CA ARG A 164 5.23 -2.53 13.83
C ARG A 164 5.21 -1.35 12.86
N GLY A 165 4.35 -0.37 13.09
CA GLY A 165 4.27 0.85 12.29
C GLY A 165 3.42 1.95 12.94
N VAL A 166 3.29 3.10 12.30
CA VAL A 166 2.59 4.26 12.87
C VAL A 166 1.25 4.43 12.17
N VAL A 167 0.16 4.63 12.90
CA VAL A 167 -1.06 5.17 12.28
C VAL A 167 -0.92 6.68 12.21
N LEU A 168 -1.02 7.22 11.00
CA LEU A 168 -1.09 8.64 10.70
C LEU A 168 -2.57 8.96 10.45
N ARG A 169 -3.20 9.66 11.38
CA ARG A 169 -4.62 10.03 11.28
C ARG A 169 -4.75 11.50 10.95
N ALA A 170 -5.43 11.83 9.85
CA ALA A 170 -5.85 13.19 9.57
C ALA A 170 -7.22 13.46 10.21
N THR A 171 -7.34 14.58 10.90
CA THR A 171 -8.56 15.07 11.56
C THR A 171 -8.81 16.53 11.17
N GLY A 172 -9.98 17.07 11.50
CA GLY A 172 -10.27 18.50 11.30
C GLY A 172 -9.34 19.44 12.08
N ASP A 173 -8.70 18.95 13.15
CA ASP A 173 -7.81 19.72 14.03
C ASP A 173 -6.32 19.47 13.73
N GLY A 174 -5.99 18.76 12.65
CA GLY A 174 -4.63 18.41 12.24
C GLY A 174 -4.37 16.91 12.24
N VAL A 175 -3.09 16.51 12.38
CA VAL A 175 -2.67 15.10 12.32
C VAL A 175 -2.35 14.52 13.70
N VAL A 176 -2.73 13.26 13.89
CA VAL A 176 -2.45 12.49 15.10
C VAL A 176 -1.63 11.26 14.73
N LEU A 177 -0.50 11.06 15.42
CA LEU A 177 0.37 9.90 15.27
C LEU A 177 0.11 8.91 16.40
N ARG A 178 0.00 7.62 16.06
CA ARG A 178 -0.07 6.54 17.07
C ARG A 178 0.87 5.39 16.71
N PRO A 179 1.80 5.01 17.60
CA PRO A 179 2.61 3.81 17.42
C PRO A 179 1.73 2.57 17.58
N VAL A 180 1.77 1.61 16.64
CA VAL A 180 0.91 0.42 16.64
C VAL A 180 1.61 -0.91 16.35
N ILE A 181 1.37 -1.91 17.18
CA ILE A 181 1.71 -3.29 16.90
C ILE A 181 0.44 -3.97 16.36
N ALA A 182 0.45 -4.34 15.08
CA ALA A 182 -0.68 -4.98 14.44
C ALA A 182 -0.20 -6.04 13.44
N GLN A 183 -0.80 -7.22 13.51
CA GLN A 183 -0.51 -8.34 12.61
C GLN A 183 -1.47 -8.35 11.44
N HIS A 184 -0.98 -8.86 10.31
CA HIS A 184 -1.74 -9.07 9.08
C HIS A 184 -2.41 -7.79 8.57
N TRP A 185 -1.84 -6.63 8.86
CA TRP A 185 -2.22 -5.40 8.17
C TRP A 185 -1.61 -5.38 6.78
N THR A 186 -2.24 -4.66 5.85
CA THR A 186 -1.76 -4.58 4.46
C THR A 186 -0.39 -3.93 4.29
N PRO A 187 -0.07 -2.79 4.94
CA PRO A 187 1.21 -2.16 4.73
C PRO A 187 2.33 -2.97 5.38
N ALA A 188 3.45 -3.09 4.66
CA ALA A 188 4.60 -3.91 5.01
C ALA A 188 4.30 -5.40 5.28
N LEU A 189 3.28 -5.96 4.61
CA LEU A 189 3.04 -7.40 4.53
C LEU A 189 3.50 -7.93 3.17
N ILE A 190 4.42 -8.88 3.21
CA ILE A 190 5.02 -9.47 2.01
C ILE A 190 4.52 -10.90 1.85
N THR A 191 4.13 -11.26 0.64
CA THR A 191 3.97 -12.66 0.23
C THR A 191 5.05 -13.03 -0.77
N TYR A 192 5.96 -13.91 -0.40
CA TYR A 192 6.92 -14.51 -1.33
C TYR A 192 6.25 -15.64 -2.09
N ARG A 193 6.37 -15.62 -3.41
CA ARG A 193 5.72 -16.59 -4.31
C ARG A 193 6.68 -17.07 -5.38
N ALA A 194 6.43 -18.25 -5.94
CA ALA A 194 7.15 -18.69 -7.14
C ALA A 194 6.82 -17.78 -8.33
N PRO A 195 7.77 -17.57 -9.26
CA PRO A 195 7.54 -16.74 -10.45
C PRO A 195 6.38 -17.27 -11.32
N ASP A 196 6.19 -18.59 -11.39
CA ASP A 196 5.17 -19.27 -12.21
C ASP A 196 3.81 -19.44 -11.51
N ASP A 197 3.66 -18.95 -10.27
CA ASP A 197 2.45 -19.14 -9.50
C ASP A 197 1.27 -18.32 -10.07
N GLN A 198 0.20 -18.96 -10.50
CA GLN A 198 -0.88 -18.28 -11.22
C GLN A 198 -1.73 -17.30 -10.38
N MET A 199 -1.53 -17.22 -9.06
CA MET A 199 -2.22 -16.26 -8.18
C MET A 199 -1.33 -15.06 -7.84
N SER A 200 -1.90 -14.04 -7.20
CA SER A 200 -1.24 -12.84 -6.68
C SER A 200 -1.56 -12.64 -5.19
N LEU A 201 -0.94 -11.65 -4.55
CA LEU A 201 -1.20 -11.29 -3.14
C LEU A 201 -2.69 -11.03 -2.81
N LEU A 202 -3.49 -10.55 -3.77
CA LEU A 202 -4.91 -10.20 -3.56
C LEU A 202 -5.88 -11.37 -3.80
N ASP A 203 -5.35 -12.55 -4.10
CA ASP A 203 -6.14 -13.79 -4.18
C ASP A 203 -6.37 -14.47 -2.83
N ALA A 204 -5.75 -13.94 -1.77
CA ALA A 204 -5.95 -14.40 -0.40
C ALA A 204 -6.19 -13.21 0.51
N LEU A 205 -7.14 -13.36 1.44
CA LEU A 205 -7.39 -12.35 2.47
C LEU A 205 -6.15 -12.24 3.36
N HIS A 206 -5.58 -11.04 3.46
CA HIS A 206 -4.35 -10.79 4.21
C HIS A 206 -4.43 -11.26 5.68
N THR A 207 -5.61 -11.11 6.32
CA THR A 207 -5.90 -11.60 7.69
C THR A 207 -5.96 -13.13 7.84
N ARG A 208 -5.90 -13.87 6.73
CA ARG A 208 -6.02 -15.34 6.70
C ARG A 208 -4.86 -16.04 5.98
N LEU A 209 -3.82 -15.32 5.57
CA LEU A 209 -2.68 -15.90 4.85
C LEU A 209 -2.02 -17.06 5.61
N TRP A 210 -1.87 -16.92 6.93
CA TRP A 210 -1.30 -17.92 7.83
C TRP A 210 -1.99 -19.28 7.79
N LYS A 211 -3.23 -19.37 7.29
CA LYS A 211 -3.95 -20.64 7.12
C LYS A 211 -3.40 -21.50 5.98
N GLY A 212 -2.69 -20.91 5.03
CA GLY A 212 -2.20 -21.60 3.82
C GLY A 212 -0.75 -21.30 3.44
N MET A 213 -0.09 -20.39 4.15
CA MET A 213 1.29 -19.99 3.96
C MET A 213 1.99 -19.94 5.33
N PRO A 214 3.18 -20.58 5.50
CA PRO A 214 4.03 -20.32 6.64
C PRO A 214 4.30 -18.82 6.79
N GLN A 215 4.35 -18.32 8.01
CA GLN A 215 4.51 -16.89 8.30
C GLN A 215 5.68 -16.64 9.27
N LEU A 216 6.45 -15.59 8.99
CA LEU A 216 7.36 -14.96 9.94
C LEU A 216 6.85 -13.55 10.27
N THR A 217 6.57 -13.28 11.56
CA THR A 217 6.19 -11.94 12.03
C THR A 217 7.40 -11.25 12.65
N MET A 218 7.68 -10.01 12.25
CA MET A 218 8.85 -9.26 12.69
C MET A 218 8.47 -7.88 13.26
N PRO A 219 8.75 -7.63 14.55
CA PRO A 219 8.37 -6.38 15.21
C PRO A 219 9.38 -5.22 15.03
N PHE A 220 10.54 -5.43 14.39
CA PHE A 220 11.57 -4.39 14.28
C PHE A 220 12.31 -4.39 12.93
N PRO A 221 12.76 -3.19 12.47
CA PRO A 221 12.34 -1.86 12.95
C PRO A 221 10.85 -1.59 12.60
N PRO A 222 10.26 -0.43 12.96
CA PRO A 222 8.97 -0.04 12.40
C PRO A 222 9.07 0.06 10.87
N MET A 223 8.13 -0.55 10.14
CA MET A 223 8.24 -0.69 8.68
C MET A 223 7.09 -0.09 7.89
N TYR A 224 6.06 0.42 8.56
CA TYR A 224 4.96 1.08 7.87
C TYR A 224 4.45 2.34 8.56
N VAL A 225 3.83 3.21 7.77
CA VAL A 225 2.83 4.18 8.21
C VAL A 225 1.51 3.79 7.56
N ARG A 226 0.43 3.74 8.35
CA ARG A 226 -0.91 3.45 7.86
C ARG A 226 -1.76 4.72 7.90
N GLY A 227 -2.33 5.11 6.77
CA GLY A 227 -3.22 6.26 6.68
C GLY A 227 -4.56 6.00 7.37
N SER A 228 -5.10 7.02 8.03
CA SER A 228 -6.48 7.01 8.53
C SER A 228 -7.14 8.37 8.29
N HIS A 229 -8.24 8.37 7.55
CA HIS A 229 -9.03 9.55 7.23
C HIS A 229 -10.50 9.19 6.98
N GLU A 230 -11.41 10.17 6.93
CA GLU A 230 -12.87 9.96 6.92
C GLU A 230 -13.38 9.00 5.84
N VAL A 231 -12.73 8.96 4.66
CA VAL A 231 -13.12 8.08 3.55
C VAL A 231 -12.45 6.70 3.57
N ASN A 232 -11.75 6.32 4.66
CA ASN A 232 -11.15 4.98 4.82
C ASN A 232 -12.17 3.95 5.31
N GLU A 233 -12.25 2.82 4.60
CA GLU A 233 -13.16 1.70 4.93
C GLU A 233 -12.65 0.81 6.08
N SER A 234 -11.48 1.09 6.66
CA SER A 234 -10.78 0.14 7.55
C SER A 234 -11.23 0.13 9.02
N GLU A 235 -12.28 0.89 9.37
CA GLU A 235 -12.82 1.03 10.74
C GLU A 235 -11.77 1.26 11.85
N ILE A 236 -10.56 1.76 11.53
CA ILE A 236 -9.46 1.96 12.49
C ILE A 236 -9.96 2.82 13.66
N ASP A 237 -10.76 3.84 13.36
CA ASP A 237 -11.36 4.73 14.35
C ASP A 237 -12.16 3.99 15.43
N ARG A 238 -12.87 2.91 15.07
CA ARG A 238 -13.62 2.08 16.06
C ARG A 238 -12.72 1.20 16.91
N ARG A 239 -11.46 1.02 16.51
CA ARG A 239 -10.48 0.16 17.18
C ARG A 239 -9.31 0.94 17.75
N TRP A 240 -9.28 2.27 17.60
CA TRP A 240 -8.16 3.15 17.94
C TRP A 240 -7.55 2.82 19.29
N ASP A 241 -8.37 2.73 20.34
CA ASP A 241 -7.91 2.48 21.72
C ASP A 241 -7.58 1.03 22.04
N ARG A 242 -7.94 0.09 21.16
CA ARG A 242 -7.71 -1.35 21.34
C ARG A 242 -6.50 -1.87 20.57
N ILE A 243 -5.90 -1.05 19.71
CA ILE A 243 -4.70 -1.44 18.98
C ILE A 243 -3.52 -1.41 19.94
N GLU A 244 -2.77 -2.51 20.00
CA GLU A 244 -1.55 -2.60 20.81
C GLU A 244 -0.55 -1.53 20.36
N THR A 245 0.21 -1.00 21.31
CA THR A 245 1.16 0.09 21.05
C THR A 245 2.53 -0.27 21.59
N TRP A 246 3.56 0.40 21.09
CA TRP A 246 4.88 0.40 21.72
C TRP A 246 5.18 1.79 22.28
N LYS A 247 6.12 1.89 23.22
CA LYS A 247 6.54 3.17 23.78
C LYS A 247 7.38 3.98 22.77
N ALA A 248 6.88 5.15 22.38
CA ALA A 248 7.61 6.16 21.62
C ALA A 248 7.13 7.55 22.04
N GLU A 249 8.04 8.51 22.11
CA GLU A 249 7.68 9.90 22.37
C GLU A 249 7.14 10.55 21.08
N PRO A 250 6.24 11.55 21.17
CA PRO A 250 5.66 12.19 19.99
C PRO A 250 6.69 12.75 19.01
N ASP A 251 7.77 13.35 19.50
CA ASP A 251 8.84 13.91 18.67
C ASP A 251 9.67 12.82 17.98
N ASP A 252 9.84 11.66 18.61
CA ASP A 252 10.48 10.49 17.99
C ASP A 252 9.64 9.98 16.81
N LEU A 253 8.31 10.02 16.91
CA LEU A 253 7.43 9.61 15.82
C LEU A 253 7.49 10.57 14.64
N ARG A 254 7.53 11.89 14.90
CA ARG A 254 7.70 12.89 13.83
C ARG A 254 9.04 12.72 13.12
N THR A 255 10.11 12.51 13.88
CA THR A 255 11.46 12.22 13.36
C THR A 255 11.45 10.93 12.54
N LEU A 256 10.85 9.86 13.06
CA LEU A 256 10.71 8.58 12.37
C LEU A 256 9.99 8.73 11.02
N LEU A 257 8.88 9.46 10.96
CA LEU A 257 8.13 9.68 9.71
C LEU A 257 8.95 10.45 8.68
N ALA A 258 9.66 11.50 9.10
CA ALA A 258 10.50 12.30 8.20
C ALA A 258 11.72 11.51 7.69
N GLU A 259 12.44 10.83 8.59
CA GLU A 259 13.70 10.15 8.25
C GLU A 259 13.47 8.81 7.57
N SER A 260 12.59 7.95 8.10
CA SER A 260 12.43 6.59 7.62
C SER A 260 11.35 6.44 6.54
N PHE A 261 10.40 7.37 6.42
CA PHE A 261 9.30 7.28 5.45
C PHE A 261 9.28 8.42 4.45
N GLY A 262 10.08 9.48 4.65
CA GLY A 262 10.11 10.65 3.78
C GLY A 262 8.88 11.55 3.88
N ILE A 263 8.10 11.42 4.96
CA ILE A 263 6.85 12.15 5.11
C ILE A 263 7.15 13.53 5.71
N ASP A 264 6.95 14.58 4.91
CA ASP A 264 6.94 15.97 5.36
C ASP A 264 5.59 16.28 6.03
N LEU A 265 5.52 16.05 7.35
CA LEU A 265 4.31 16.29 8.13
C LEU A 265 3.84 17.77 8.07
N PRO A 266 4.70 18.79 8.26
CA PRO A 266 4.29 20.19 8.10
C PRO A 266 3.72 20.51 6.70
N GLY A 267 4.34 19.98 5.64
CA GLY A 267 3.84 20.13 4.28
C GLY A 267 2.47 19.48 4.08
N MET A 268 2.28 18.27 4.62
CA MET A 268 1.01 17.56 4.59
C MET A 268 -0.09 18.28 5.39
N GLU A 269 0.20 18.78 6.60
CA GLU A 269 -0.72 19.57 7.42
C GLU A 269 -1.19 20.82 6.66
N THR A 270 -0.28 21.53 6.00
CA THR A 270 -0.60 22.71 5.17
C THR A 270 -1.50 22.35 3.97
N ALA A 271 -1.22 21.22 3.31
CA ALA A 271 -2.04 20.73 2.21
C ALA A 271 -3.44 20.32 2.67
N LEU A 272 -3.54 19.69 3.85
CA LEU A 272 -4.80 19.28 4.44
C LEU A 272 -5.67 20.48 4.81
N ASP A 273 -5.10 21.49 5.46
CA ASP A 273 -5.78 22.75 5.79
C ASP A 273 -6.32 23.43 4.53
N THR A 274 -5.53 23.46 3.46
CA THR A 274 -5.93 24.04 2.18
C THR A 274 -7.09 23.27 1.55
N LEU A 275 -7.09 21.94 1.64
CA LEU A 275 -8.16 21.09 1.14
C LEU A 275 -9.45 21.27 1.95
N LEU A 276 -9.35 21.32 3.27
CA LEU A 276 -10.51 21.50 4.16
C LEU A 276 -11.17 22.88 3.99
N ARG A 277 -10.41 23.94 3.71
CA ARG A 277 -10.96 25.28 3.42
C ARG A 277 -11.71 25.39 2.09
N LYS A 278 -11.52 24.44 1.17
CA LYS A 278 -12.20 24.40 -0.14
C LYS A 278 -13.53 23.63 -0.11
N ARG A 279 -13.82 22.92 0.99
CA ARG A 279 -15.08 22.21 1.22
C ARG A 279 -16.09 23.15 1.87
#